data_AF-A0A0Q5YZH0-F1
#
_entry.id   AF-A0A0Q5YZH0-F1
#
_cell.length_a   1.000
_cell.length_b   1.000
_cell.length_c   1.000
_cell.angle_alpha   90.00
_cell.angle_beta   90.00
_cell.angle_gamma   90.00
#
_symmetry.space_group_name_H-M   'P 1'
#
loop_
_entity.id
_entity.type
_entity.pdbx_description
1 polymer ?
#
loop_
_entity_poly.entity_id
_entity_poly.type
_entity_poly.pdbx_seq_one_letter_code
_entity_poly.pdbx_strand_id
1 'polypeptide(L)'
;MPATYAAIKRAVIDVVDDFASKDDVVDNYKPSGGKLYDAKTKLITLYINDPVLAMMPIRFNKALRKVAGSGWKNVGSLDLMKKKTIGDLIKLACSAAKVTVSAGEPT
;
A
#
# COMPACT_ATOMS: atom_id res chain seq x y z
N MET A 1 -9.12 7.90 16.67
CA MET A 1 -9.27 6.43 16.74
C MET A 1 -7.94 5.81 16.35
N PRO A 2 -7.51 4.70 16.97
CA PRO A 2 -6.31 4.00 16.54
C PRO A 2 -6.48 3.50 15.09
N ALA A 3 -5.43 3.58 14.28
CA ALA A 3 -5.49 3.05 12.92
C ALA A 3 -5.72 1.54 12.95
N THR A 4 -6.67 1.07 12.15
CA THR A 4 -6.94 -0.34 11.97
C THR A 4 -6.22 -0.85 10.72
N TYR A 5 -5.96 -2.16 10.69
CA TYR A 5 -5.39 -2.81 9.52
C TYR A 5 -6.21 -2.53 8.25
N ALA A 6 -7.55 -2.59 8.35
CA ALA A 6 -8.44 -2.31 7.22
C ALA A 6 -8.29 -0.88 6.69
N ALA A 7 -8.13 0.11 7.58
CA ALA A 7 -7.95 1.50 7.19
C ALA A 7 -6.58 1.74 6.52
N ILE A 8 -5.52 1.13 7.06
CA ILE A 8 -4.17 1.20 6.46
C ILE A 8 -4.15 0.51 5.10
N LYS A 9 -4.72 -0.70 5.00
CA LYS A 9 -4.84 -1.45 3.76
C LYS A 9 -5.54 -0.63 2.68
N ARG A 10 -6.71 -0.04 3.00
CA ARG A 10 -7.45 0.81 2.05
C ARG A 10 -6.62 2.01 1.60
N ALA A 11 -6.01 2.73 2.51
CA ALA A 11 -5.18 3.88 2.16
C ALA A 11 -3.94 3.52 1.32
N VAL A 12 -3.35 2.34 1.52
CA VAL A 12 -2.28 1.86 0.62
C VAL A 12 -2.83 1.57 -0.77
N ILE A 13 -3.99 0.92 -0.88
CA ILE A 13 -4.62 0.63 -2.18
C ILE A 13 -4.99 1.93 -2.89
N ASP A 14 -5.57 2.90 -2.19
CA ASP A 14 -5.90 4.23 -2.75
C ASP A 14 -4.63 4.93 -3.29
N VAL A 15 -3.50 4.82 -2.58
CA VAL A 15 -2.23 5.37 -3.09
C VAL A 15 -1.72 4.56 -4.28
N VAL A 16 -1.81 3.24 -4.28
CA VAL A 16 -1.39 2.43 -5.43
C VAL A 16 -2.22 2.78 -6.67
N ASP A 17 -3.52 2.99 -6.50
CA ASP A 17 -4.45 3.43 -7.54
C ASP A 17 -4.09 4.79 -8.13
N ASP A 18 -3.80 5.79 -7.28
CA ASP A 18 -3.33 7.13 -7.68
C ASP A 18 -2.10 7.09 -8.62
N PHE A 19 -1.27 6.04 -8.52
CA PHE A 19 -0.06 5.87 -9.33
C PHE A 19 -0.19 4.79 -10.41
N ALA A 20 -1.30 4.04 -10.43
CA ALA A 20 -1.59 3.08 -11.48
C ALA A 20 -1.98 3.84 -12.75
N SER A 21 -1.36 3.47 -13.88
CA SER A 21 -1.47 4.29 -15.10
C SER A 21 -2.70 4.01 -15.95
N LYS A 22 -3.34 2.84 -15.80
CA LYS A 22 -4.40 2.36 -16.71
C LYS A 22 -5.55 1.64 -16.03
N ASP A 23 -5.39 1.25 -14.77
CA ASP A 23 -6.34 0.38 -14.09
C ASP A 23 -6.81 1.03 -12.80
N ASP A 24 -8.13 0.98 -12.56
CA ASP A 24 -8.72 1.29 -11.26
C ASP A 24 -8.46 0.11 -10.32
N VAL A 25 -7.41 0.21 -9.53
CA VAL A 25 -6.98 -0.81 -8.57
C VAL A 25 -7.95 -0.87 -7.40
N VAL A 26 -8.57 0.24 -6.99
CA VAL A 26 -9.55 0.24 -5.89
C VAL A 26 -10.76 -0.63 -6.23
N ASP A 27 -11.33 -0.47 -7.43
CA ASP A 27 -12.50 -1.20 -7.87
C ASP A 27 -12.20 -2.68 -8.22
N ASN A 28 -10.93 -2.99 -8.55
CA ASN A 28 -10.50 -4.32 -8.97
C ASN A 28 -9.72 -5.11 -7.90
N TYR A 29 -9.52 -4.57 -6.69
CA TYR A 29 -8.81 -5.27 -5.62
C TYR A 29 -9.73 -6.18 -4.80
N LYS A 30 -9.52 -7.51 -4.83
CA LYS A 30 -10.23 -8.47 -3.96
C LYS A 30 -9.29 -9.32 -3.09
N PRO A 31 -9.45 -9.30 -1.75
CA PRO A 31 -8.55 -10.00 -0.83
C PRO A 31 -8.56 -11.53 -0.93
N SER A 32 -9.65 -12.13 -1.41
CA SER A 32 -9.92 -13.58 -1.35
C SER A 32 -9.96 -14.27 -2.73
N GLY A 33 -9.24 -13.75 -3.72
CA GLY A 33 -9.02 -14.46 -4.99
C GLY A 33 -10.11 -14.30 -6.07
N GLY A 34 -10.71 -13.11 -6.18
CA GLY A 34 -11.73 -12.83 -7.21
C GLY A 34 -11.52 -11.53 -8.00
N LYS A 35 -10.99 -11.66 -9.24
CA LYS A 35 -10.67 -10.67 -10.30
C LYS A 35 -9.52 -9.66 -10.06
N LEU A 36 -8.72 -9.55 -11.14
CA LEU A 36 -7.52 -8.77 -11.47
C LEU A 36 -6.43 -8.60 -10.41
N TYR A 37 -6.70 -7.99 -9.25
CA TYR A 37 -5.64 -7.60 -8.32
C TYR A 37 -5.86 -8.09 -6.89
N ASP A 38 -4.76 -8.51 -6.27
CA ASP A 38 -4.64 -8.99 -4.90
C ASP A 38 -3.31 -8.50 -4.29
N ALA A 39 -2.96 -8.95 -3.09
CA ALA A 39 -1.70 -8.54 -2.47
C ALA A 39 -0.44 -9.14 -3.11
N LYS A 40 -0.57 -10.24 -3.85
CA LYS A 40 0.53 -10.88 -4.57
C LYS A 40 0.79 -10.19 -5.91
N THR A 41 -0.13 -9.34 -6.35
CA THR A 41 -0.01 -8.52 -7.55
C THR A 41 1.27 -7.70 -7.47
N LYS A 42 2.09 -7.85 -8.51
CA LYS A 42 3.36 -7.16 -8.63
C LYS A 42 3.11 -5.71 -9.02
N LEU A 43 3.81 -4.77 -8.41
CA LEU A 43 3.63 -3.35 -8.71
C LEU A 43 3.92 -3.02 -10.18
N ILE A 44 4.86 -3.76 -10.80
CA ILE A 44 5.17 -3.62 -12.22
C ILE A 44 4.00 -3.95 -13.15
N THR A 45 3.05 -4.83 -12.75
CA THR A 45 1.87 -5.12 -13.59
C THR A 45 0.90 -3.93 -13.63
N LEU A 46 0.99 -3.04 -12.64
CA LEU A 46 0.27 -1.76 -12.58
C LEU A 46 1.10 -0.60 -13.17
N TYR A 47 2.23 -0.90 -13.82
CA TYR A 47 3.23 0.07 -14.28
C TYR A 47 3.86 0.92 -13.17
N ILE A 48 3.80 0.45 -11.92
CA ILE A 48 4.49 1.06 -10.79
C ILE A 48 5.90 0.45 -10.70
N ASN A 49 6.85 1.08 -11.35
CA ASN A 49 8.27 0.70 -11.39
C ASN A 49 9.11 1.54 -10.41
N ASP A 50 10.42 1.27 -10.34
CA ASP A 50 11.36 1.96 -9.44
C ASP A 50 11.30 3.50 -9.51
N PRO A 51 11.28 4.14 -10.70
CA PRO A 51 11.03 5.59 -10.81
C PRO A 51 9.72 6.04 -10.17
N VAL A 52 8.62 5.33 -10.39
CA VAL A 52 7.32 5.65 -9.78
C VAL A 52 7.39 5.49 -8.26
N LEU A 53 7.96 4.38 -7.77
CA LEU A 53 8.18 4.11 -6.35
C LEU A 53 9.01 5.19 -5.67
N ALA A 54 10.00 5.76 -6.37
CA ALA A 54 10.82 6.84 -5.84
C ALA A 54 10.04 8.17 -5.64
N MET A 55 8.98 8.39 -6.41
CA MET A 55 8.08 9.57 -6.32
C MET A 55 6.91 9.37 -5.34
N MET A 56 6.56 8.13 -5.02
CA MET A 56 5.48 7.80 -4.09
C MET A 56 5.64 8.29 -2.62
N PRO A 57 6.83 8.48 -2.00
CA PRO A 57 6.93 8.70 -0.56
C PRO A 57 6.12 9.87 -0.05
N ILE A 58 6.06 10.98 -0.80
CA ILE A 58 5.34 12.18 -0.37
C ILE A 58 3.85 11.89 -0.24
N ARG A 59 3.25 11.32 -1.29
CA ARG A 59 1.82 10.92 -1.31
C ARG A 59 1.54 9.82 -0.30
N PHE A 60 2.38 8.79 -0.26
CA PHE A 60 2.27 7.64 0.63
C PHE A 60 2.26 8.06 2.11
N ASN A 61 3.24 8.86 2.53
CA ASN A 61 3.31 9.37 3.90
C ASN A 61 2.14 10.30 4.23
N LYS A 62 1.71 11.15 3.28
CA LYS A 62 0.58 12.07 3.50
C LYS A 62 -0.73 11.31 3.69
N ALA A 63 -0.99 10.29 2.86
CA ALA A 63 -2.20 9.46 2.97
C ALA A 63 -2.20 8.67 4.28
N LEU A 64 -1.09 8.00 4.61
CA LEU A 64 -1.03 7.15 5.79
C LEU A 64 -0.94 7.93 7.10
N ARG A 65 -0.35 9.13 7.10
CA ARG A 65 -0.39 10.02 8.28
C ARG A 65 -1.81 10.50 8.60
N LYS A 66 -2.69 10.64 7.61
CA LYS A 66 -4.12 10.96 7.86
C LYS A 66 -4.84 9.80 8.56
N VAL A 67 -4.43 8.57 8.29
CA VAL A 67 -5.05 7.36 8.87
C VAL A 67 -4.42 6.99 10.21
N ALA A 68 -3.09 6.88 10.28
CA ALA A 68 -2.32 6.50 11.46
C ALA A 68 -2.10 7.65 12.45
N GLY A 69 -2.37 8.89 12.05
CA GLY A 69 -2.21 10.07 12.89
C GLY A 69 -0.74 10.30 13.30
N SER A 70 -0.54 10.76 14.54
CA SER A 70 0.78 11.06 15.09
C SER A 70 1.69 9.84 15.29
N GLY A 71 1.13 8.62 15.25
CA GLY A 71 1.90 7.38 15.36
C GLY A 71 2.64 6.95 14.10
N TRP A 72 2.40 7.64 12.97
CA TRP A 72 3.00 7.31 11.68
C TRP A 72 4.52 7.58 11.64
N LYS A 73 5.31 6.56 11.30
CA LYS A 73 6.72 6.71 10.95
C LYS A 73 6.87 6.95 9.45
N ASN A 74 7.58 8.01 9.07
CA ASN A 74 7.84 8.30 7.66
C ASN A 74 8.62 7.17 6.97
N VAL A 75 8.17 6.82 5.77
CA VAL A 75 8.77 5.82 4.87
C VAL A 75 9.54 6.55 3.78
N GLY A 76 10.78 6.13 3.53
CA GLY A 76 11.63 6.72 2.49
C GLY A 76 11.49 6.04 1.13
N SER A 77 12.03 6.66 0.08
CA SER A 77 12.06 6.10 -1.28
C SER A 77 12.72 4.73 -1.34
N LEU A 78 13.83 4.53 -0.62
CA LEU A 78 14.54 3.25 -0.59
C LEU A 78 13.71 2.12 0.04
N ASP A 79 12.86 2.44 1.01
CA ASP A 79 12.00 1.44 1.63
C ASP A 79 10.87 1.00 0.70
N LEU A 80 10.35 1.93 -0.12
CA LEU A 80 9.33 1.67 -1.13
C LEU A 80 9.89 0.94 -2.34
N MET A 81 11.06 1.32 -2.84
CA MET A 81 11.71 0.67 -3.99
C MET A 81 12.07 -0.80 -3.73
N LYS A 82 12.25 -1.20 -2.47
CA LYS A 82 12.47 -2.61 -2.10
C LYS A 82 11.20 -3.47 -2.18
N LYS A 83 10.03 -2.87 -2.39
CA LYS A 83 8.73 -3.56 -2.38
C LYS A 83 8.37 -3.96 -3.80
N LYS A 84 7.93 -5.20 -3.96
CA LYS A 84 7.63 -5.77 -5.28
C LYS A 84 6.15 -5.98 -5.51
N THR A 85 5.35 -6.05 -4.43
CA THR A 85 3.91 -6.32 -4.48
C THR A 85 3.10 -5.31 -3.67
N ILE A 86 1.79 -5.29 -3.89
CA ILE A 86 0.85 -4.49 -3.08
C ILE A 86 0.90 -4.95 -1.61
N GLY A 87 1.00 -6.25 -1.36
CA GLY A 87 1.12 -6.82 -0.01
C GLY A 87 2.37 -6.36 0.73
N ASP A 88 3.49 -6.21 0.02
CA ASP A 88 4.73 -5.67 0.58
C ASP A 88 4.55 -4.22 1.05
N LEU A 89 3.83 -3.38 0.29
CA LEU A 89 3.49 -2.02 0.68
C LEU A 89 2.55 -1.97 1.88
N ILE A 90 1.53 -2.85 1.92
CA ILE A 90 0.61 -2.96 3.06
C ILE A 90 1.37 -3.33 4.33
N LYS A 91 2.29 -4.31 4.26
CA LYS A 91 3.13 -4.71 5.39
C LYS A 91 4.05 -3.58 5.86
N LEU A 92 4.65 -2.85 4.92
CA LEU A 92 5.48 -1.70 5.24
C LEU A 92 4.68 -0.63 5.98
N ALA A 93 3.48 -0.32 5.49
CA ALA A 93 2.57 0.64 6.10
C ALA A 93 2.11 0.19 7.49
N CYS A 94 1.75 -1.08 7.66
CA CYS A 94 1.36 -1.64 8.96
C CYS A 94 2.50 -1.56 9.98
N SER A 95 3.73 -1.89 9.56
CA SER A 95 4.93 -1.75 10.40
C SER A 95 5.19 -0.29 10.81
N ALA A 96 5.10 0.63 9.86
CA ALA A 96 5.29 2.06 10.09
C ALA A 96 4.19 2.68 10.97
N ALA A 97 2.96 2.15 10.92
CA ALA A 97 1.82 2.56 11.73
C ALA A 97 1.72 1.80 13.07
N LYS A 98 2.60 0.82 13.34
CA LYS A 98 2.52 -0.09 14.50
C LYS A 98 1.19 -0.83 14.60
N VAL A 99 0.64 -1.23 13.45
CA VAL A 99 -0.62 -1.98 13.33
C VAL A 99 -0.31 -3.45 13.04
N THR A 100 -0.94 -4.36 13.78
CA THR A 100 -0.80 -5.80 13.56
C THR A 100 -1.50 -6.19 12.26
N VAL A 101 -0.78 -6.91 11.39
CA VAL A 101 -1.36 -7.51 10.17
C VAL A 101 -2.24 -8.68 10.58
N SER A 102 -3.48 -8.74 10.08
CA SER A 102 -4.41 -9.83 10.40
C SER A 102 -3.88 -11.17 9.87
N ALA A 103 -4.06 -12.24 10.64
CA ALA A 103 -3.77 -13.59 10.17
C ALA A 103 -4.62 -13.91 8.94
N GLY A 104 -3.99 -14.32 7.83
CA GLY A 104 -4.67 -14.71 6.60
C GLY A 104 -4.74 -13.66 5.48
N GLU A 105 -4.36 -12.39 5.71
CA GLU A 105 -4.33 -11.36 4.65
C GLU A 105 -3.14 -10.37 4.79
N PRO A 106 -2.39 -10.03 3.74
CA PRO A 106 -2.17 -10.82 2.54
C PRO A 106 -0.66 -10.86 2.18
N THR A 107 -0.10 -12.07 2.11
CA THR A 107 1.28 -12.36 1.65
C THR A 107 1.33 -12.60 0.16
#